data_AF-A0A7W1ZGG9-F1
#
_entry.id   AF-A0A7W1ZGG9-F1
#
_cell.length_a   1.000
_cell.length_b   1.000
_cell.length_c   1.000
_cell.angle_alpha   90.00
_cell.angle_beta   90.00
_cell.angle_gamma   90.00
#
_symmetry.space_group_name_H-M   'P 1'
#
loop_
_entity.id
_entity.type
_entity.pdbx_description
1 polymer ?
#
loop_
_entity_poly.entity_id
_entity_poly.type
_entity_poly.pdbx_seq_one_letter_code
_entity_poly.pdbx_strand_id
1 'polypeptide(L)' 'SSAELDDALNFSVQSICPGVVVTHSGLPRLGFVIAATVNALEVATPSLPTRRECR' A
#
# COMPACT_ATOMS: atom_id res chain seq x y z
N SER A 1 -1.71 9.96 14.10
CA SER A 1 -0.39 9.34 14.28
C SER A 1 -0.47 7.92 13.73
N SER A 2 0.38 7.55 12.77
CA SER A 2 0.46 6.16 12.32
C SER A 2 1.31 5.40 13.32
N ALA A 3 0.79 4.30 13.87
CA ALA A 3 1.63 3.38 14.64
C ALA A 3 2.45 2.57 13.63
N GLU A 4 3.77 2.49 13.83
CA GLU A 4 4.64 1.60 13.09
C GLU A 4 4.78 0.31 13.88
N LEU A 5 4.69 -0.83 13.19
CA LEU A 5 4.92 -2.14 13.77
C LEU A 5 6.30 -2.63 13.33
N ASP A 6 7.06 -3.19 14.27
CA ASP A 6 8.33 -3.84 13.97
C ASP A 6 8.09 -5.04 13.03
N ASP A 7 9.01 -5.23 12.08
CA ASP A 7 8.96 -6.23 11.02
C ASP A 7 7.77 -6.12 10.03
N ALA A 8 7.02 -5.01 10.07
CA ALA A 8 5.98 -4.72 9.09
C ALA A 8 6.51 -3.92 7.90
N LEU A 9 5.91 -4.16 6.73
CA LEU A 9 6.06 -3.29 5.56
C LEU A 9 5.31 -1.98 5.80
N ASN A 10 6.02 -0.99 6.34
CA ASN A 10 5.51 0.37 6.54
C ASN A 10 5.84 1.23 5.33
N PHE A 11 4.82 1.80 4.68
CA PHE A 11 4.99 2.68 3.53
C PHE A 11 3.93 3.76 3.45
N SER A 12 4.28 4.88 2.83
CA SER A 12 3.30 5.89 2.47
C SER A 12 2.72 5.59 1.09
N VAL A 13 1.44 5.87 0.90
CA VAL A 13 0.82 5.76 -0.42
C VAL A 13 1.50 6.70 -1.41
N GLN A 14 1.87 7.90 -0.96
CA GLN A 14 2.48 8.94 -1.80
C GLN A 14 3.89 8.58 -2.26
N SER A 15 4.63 7.73 -1.52
CA SER A 15 5.94 7.23 -1.98
C SER A 15 5.81 6.26 -3.16
N ILE A 16 4.70 5.54 -3.26
CA ILE A 16 4.42 4.62 -4.38
C ILE A 16 3.71 5.37 -5.52
N CYS A 17 2.68 6.14 -5.20
CA CYS A 17 1.85 6.90 -6.13
C CYS A 17 1.96 8.41 -5.84
N PRO A 18 2.98 9.09 -6.38
CA PRO A 18 3.14 10.54 -6.19
C PRO A 18 1.92 11.30 -6.70
N GLY A 19 1.40 12.23 -5.88
CA GLY A 19 0.26 13.06 -6.24
C GLY A 19 -1.11 12.44 -5.99
N VAL A 20 -1.21 11.20 -5.50
CA VAL A 20 -2.49 10.64 -5.09
C VAL A 20 -3.03 11.38 -3.87
N VAL A 21 -4.28 11.83 -3.97
CA VAL A 21 -5.04 12.43 -2.87
C VAL A 21 -6.17 11.46 -2.54
N VAL A 22 -6.20 10.97 -1.30
CA VAL A 22 -7.18 9.98 -0.86
C VAL A 22 -7.54 10.25 0.60
N THR A 23 -8.80 10.05 0.96
CA THR A 23 -9.23 10.09 2.36
C THR A 23 -8.79 8.81 3.08
N HIS A 24 -8.73 8.86 4.41
CA HIS A 24 -8.44 7.66 5.20
C HIS A 24 -9.41 6.50 4.87
N SER A 25 -10.71 6.80 4.72
CA SER A 25 -11.73 5.80 4.35
C SER A 25 -11.65 5.34 2.90
N GLY A 26 -11.01 6.10 2.02
CA GLY A 26 -10.80 5.75 0.62
C GLY A 26 -9.59 4.83 0.40
N LEU A 27 -8.63 4.81 1.33
CA LEU A 27 -7.40 4.02 1.22
C LEU A 27 -7.65 2.54 0.91
N PRO A 28 -8.54 1.81 1.61
CA PRO A 28 -8.74 0.38 1.37
C PRO A 28 -9.31 0.04 -0.01
N ARG A 29 -9.80 1.04 -0.75
CA ARG A 29 -10.41 0.86 -2.08
C ARG A 29 -9.45 1.16 -3.23
N LEU A 30 -8.23 1.62 -2.94
CA LEU A 30 -7.24 1.91 -3.99
C LEU A 30 -6.69 0.59 -4.57
N GLY A 31 -6.58 0.53 -5.90
CA GLY A 31 -6.12 -0.67 -6.60
C GLY A 31 -4.79 -1.21 -6.08
N PHE A 32 -3.79 -0.34 -5.89
CA PHE A 32 -2.49 -0.76 -5.36
C PHE A 32 -2.56 -1.24 -3.89
N VAL A 33 -3.48 -0.72 -3.05
CA VAL A 33 -3.64 -1.20 -1.67
C VAL A 33 -4.22 -2.62 -1.68
N ILE A 34 -5.20 -2.87 -2.55
CA ILE A 34 -5.78 -4.19 -2.75
C ILE A 34 -4.70 -5.15 -3.25
N ALA A 35 -3.92 -4.77 -4.28
CA ALA A 35 -2.84 -5.59 -4.83
C ALA A 35 -1.74 -5.89 -3.80
N ALA A 36 -1.30 -4.90 -3.02
CA ALA A 36 -0.35 -5.09 -1.94
C ALA A 36 -0.88 -6.05 -0.87
N THR A 37 -2.17 -5.94 -0.52
CA THR A 37 -2.82 -6.82 0.45
C THR A 37 -2.90 -8.26 -0.06
N VAL A 38 -3.30 -8.47 -1.32
CA VAL A 38 -3.33 -9.79 -1.94
C VAL A 38 -1.94 -10.41 -1.99
N ASN A 39 -0.92 -9.64 -2.41
CA ASN A 39 0.46 -10.13 -2.40
C ASN A 39 0.90 -10.55 -1.00
N ALA A 40 0.62 -9.73 0.03
CA ALA A 40 0.96 -10.07 1.41
C ALA A 40 0.25 -11.32 1.95
N LEU A 41 -0.90 -11.69 1.39
CA LEU A 41 -1.60 -12.93 1.74
C LEU A 41 -1.05 -14.17 1.01
N GLU A 42 -0.43 -13.99 -0.16
CA GLU A 42 -0.01 -15.08 -1.03
C GLU A 42 1.48 -15.46 -0.87
N VAL A 43 2.33 -14.56 -0.37
CA VAL A 43 3.78 -14.79 -0.29
C VAL A 43 4.36 -14.61 1.12
N ALA A 44 5.43 -15.37 1.42
CA ALA A 44 6.14 -15.31 2.70
C ALA A 44 6.91 -13.99 2.91
N THR A 45 7.31 -13.32 1.83
CA THR A 45 7.99 -12.02 1.88
C THR A 45 7.29 -11.08 0.90
N PRO A 46 6.34 -10.26 1.39
CA PRO A 46 5.57 -9.38 0.53
C PRO A 46 6.47 -8.32 -0.08
N SER A 47 6.09 -7.84 -1.26
CA SER A 47 6.76 -6.74 -1.94
C SER A 47 5.79 -5.62 -2.23
N LEU A 48 6.28 -4.39 -2.23
CA LEU A 48 5.43 -3.25 -2.56
C LEU A 48 5.16 -3.21 -4.06
N PRO A 49 3.91 -2.98 -4.48
CA PRO A 49 3.59 -2.82 -5.88
C PRO A 49 4.29 -1.61 -6.49
N THR A 50 4.49 -1.65 -7.81
CA THR A 50 5.17 -0.58 -8.55
C THR A 50 4.17 0.44 -9.09
N ARG A 51 4.66 1.62 -9.53
CA ARG A 51 3.86 2.75 -10.04
C ARG A 51 2.79 2.43 -11.10
N ARG A 52 2.85 1.25 -11.74
CA ARG A 52 1.87 0.82 -12.75
C ARG A 52 0.46 0.65 -12.20
N GLU A 53 0.32 0.46 -10.90
CA GLU A 53 -0.94 0.14 -10.22
C GLU A 53 -1.64 1.37 -9.61
N CYS A 54 -1.11 2.57 -9.86
CA CYS A 54 -1.66 3.84 -9.38
C CYS A 54 -2.83 4.38 -10.23
N ARG A 55 -3.52 3.52 -11.00
CA ARG A 55 -4.58 3.92 -11.94
C ARG A 55 -5.96 3.80 -11.33
#